data_AF-A0A670Z2N8-F1
#
_entry.id   AF-A0A670Z2N8-F1
#
_cell.length_a   1.000
_cell.length_b   1.000
_cell.length_c   1.000
_cell.angle_alpha   90.00
_cell.angle_beta   90.00
_cell.angle_gamma   90.00
#
_symmetry.space_group_name_H-M   'P 1'
#
loop_
_entity.id
_entity.type
_entity.pdbx_description
1 polymer ?
#
loop_
_entity_poly.entity_id
_entity_poly.type
_entity_poly.pdbx_seq_one_letter_code
_entity_poly.pdbx_strand_id
1 'polypeptide(L)'
;PRRKKSQRILASAETSLFLLNLRFEALEVRQEGSFAHFLVQWKAECLFLNGTQRVRFLDRYFYDRQEFVRYDSDLGKHVAVTALGEATADKWNGDKQWMQYKKAEVDRFCRRSYEIGSYEAAKREERTIGRRSESW
;
A
#
# COMPACT_ATOMS: atom_id res chain seq x y z
N PRO A 1 54.37 -34.68 36.16
CA PRO A 1 53.92 -35.85 35.36
C PRO A 1 53.10 -35.40 34.13
N ARG A 2 53.76 -35.43 32.95
CA ARG A 2 53.24 -35.05 31.63
C ARG A 2 52.71 -36.30 30.88
N ARG A 3 51.62 -36.17 30.11
CA ARG A 3 51.33 -36.96 28.88
C ARG A 3 50.59 -36.02 27.90
N LYS A 4 51.29 -35.34 26.99
CA LYS A 4 51.68 -35.67 25.60
C LYS A 4 50.51 -35.73 24.57
N LYS A 5 50.60 -34.77 23.64
CA LYS A 5 49.97 -34.59 22.30
C LYS A 5 49.85 -35.87 21.46
N SER A 6 48.90 -35.90 20.52
CA SER A 6 49.18 -36.30 19.12
C SER A 6 48.10 -35.84 18.12
N GLN A 7 48.50 -35.04 17.13
CA GLN A 7 47.84 -34.83 15.83
C GLN A 7 48.42 -35.84 14.81
N ARG A 8 47.65 -36.20 13.76
CA ARG A 8 48.09 -36.65 12.41
C ARG A 8 46.81 -36.79 11.55
N ILE A 9 46.47 -35.85 10.65
CA ILE A 9 46.78 -35.77 9.20
C ILE A 9 46.73 -37.12 8.47
N LEU A 10 45.75 -37.26 7.56
CA LEU A 10 45.92 -37.81 6.20
C LEU A 10 44.85 -37.18 5.27
N ALA A 11 45.30 -36.67 4.12
CA ALA A 11 44.50 -36.06 3.07
C ALA A 11 44.36 -37.01 1.86
N SER A 12 43.43 -36.68 0.95
CA SER A 12 43.41 -37.07 -0.48
C SER A 12 42.96 -38.49 -0.86
N ALA A 13 41.76 -38.61 -1.47
CA ALA A 13 41.49 -39.56 -2.58
C ALA A 13 40.10 -39.50 -3.27
N GLU A 14 39.08 -38.77 -2.82
CA GLU A 14 37.71 -38.95 -3.39
C GLU A 14 37.15 -37.79 -4.22
N THR A 15 38.01 -36.87 -4.66
CA THR A 15 37.63 -35.76 -5.56
C THR A 15 37.32 -36.19 -7.01
N SER A 16 37.30 -37.49 -7.37
CA SER A 16 37.26 -37.91 -8.78
C SER A 16 36.13 -38.86 -9.23
N LEU A 17 35.27 -39.41 -8.35
CA LEU A 17 34.33 -40.46 -8.79
C LEU A 17 32.85 -40.06 -8.90
N PHE A 18 32.41 -38.92 -8.34
CA PHE A 18 31.01 -38.50 -8.40
C PHE A 18 30.66 -37.56 -9.59
N LEU A 19 31.56 -37.40 -10.55
CA LEU A 19 31.31 -36.63 -11.79
C LEU A 19 30.71 -37.47 -12.94
N LEU A 20 30.42 -38.77 -12.77
CA LEU A 20 30.10 -39.64 -13.91
C LEU A 20 28.85 -40.53 -13.79
N ASN A 21 27.91 -40.26 -12.87
CA ASN A 21 26.55 -40.81 -13.00
C ASN A 21 25.60 -39.77 -13.59
N LEU A 22 25.82 -39.58 -14.89
CA LEU A 22 24.89 -39.26 -15.97
C LEU A 22 23.40 -39.18 -15.62
N ARG A 23 22.82 -38.04 -16.04
CA ARG A 23 21.57 -37.93 -16.81
C ARG A 23 20.39 -38.76 -16.31
N PHE A 24 19.62 -38.18 -15.38
CA PHE A 24 18.18 -38.19 -15.53
C PHE A 24 17.75 -36.76 -15.83
N GLU A 25 17.41 -36.52 -17.10
CA GLU A 25 16.64 -35.37 -17.54
C GLU A 25 15.37 -35.30 -16.69
N ALA A 26 15.30 -34.32 -15.80
CA ALA A 26 14.05 -33.83 -15.26
C ALA A 26 14.17 -32.31 -15.24
N LEU A 27 13.93 -31.74 -16.41
CA LEU A 27 13.63 -30.34 -16.70
C LEU A 27 14.33 -29.31 -15.81
N GLU A 28 15.30 -28.62 -16.41
CA GLU A 28 15.39 -27.17 -16.26
C GLU A 28 14.00 -26.55 -16.43
N VAL A 29 13.32 -26.30 -15.32
CA VAL A 29 12.46 -25.11 -15.21
C VAL A 29 13.20 -24.16 -14.27
N ARG A 30 14.25 -23.53 -14.80
CA ARG A 30 14.51 -22.15 -14.43
C ARG A 30 13.29 -21.37 -14.89
N GLN A 31 12.33 -21.11 -14.01
CA GLN A 31 11.47 -19.96 -14.21
C GLN A 31 12.32 -18.70 -13.95
N GLU A 32 13.21 -18.38 -14.88
CA GLU A 32 13.71 -17.00 -15.02
C GLU A 32 12.66 -16.23 -15.84
N GLY A 33 11.49 -16.08 -15.26
CA GLY A 33 10.45 -15.20 -15.76
C GLY A 33 10.14 -14.22 -14.65
N SER A 34 10.77 -13.04 -14.65
CA SER A 34 10.25 -11.95 -13.84
C SER A 34 8.89 -11.58 -14.42
N PHE A 35 7.81 -11.91 -13.73
CA PHE A 35 6.49 -11.40 -14.09
C PHE A 35 6.55 -9.86 -14.02
N ALA A 36 6.17 -9.19 -15.10
CA ALA A 36 5.98 -7.75 -15.04
C ALA A 36 4.83 -7.48 -14.06
N HIS A 37 5.15 -6.79 -12.96
CA HIS A 37 4.18 -6.43 -11.92
C HIS A 37 3.89 -4.94 -12.03
N PHE A 38 2.66 -4.62 -12.39
CA PHE A 38 2.17 -3.25 -12.49
C PHE A 38 1.16 -3.00 -11.38
N LEU A 39 1.34 -1.94 -10.61
CA LEU A 39 0.46 -1.58 -9.51
C LEU A 39 -0.12 -0.17 -9.73
N VAL A 40 -1.43 -0.10 -9.88
CA VAL A 40 -2.18 1.17 -9.81
C VAL A 40 -2.90 1.23 -8.49
N GLN A 41 -2.75 2.34 -7.76
CA GLN A 41 -3.48 2.58 -6.52
C GLN A 41 -4.21 3.91 -6.58
N TRP A 42 -5.37 3.94 -5.94
CA TRP A 42 -6.19 5.12 -5.77
C TRP A 42 -6.51 5.29 -4.29
N LYS A 43 -6.33 6.50 -3.77
CA LYS A 43 -6.63 6.83 -2.37
C LYS A 43 -7.47 8.10 -2.28
N ALA A 44 -8.64 7.97 -1.68
CA ALA A 44 -9.50 9.07 -1.30
C ALA A 44 -9.29 9.35 0.20
N GLU A 45 -8.57 10.41 0.52
CA GLU A 45 -8.16 10.74 1.89
C GLU A 45 -8.93 11.98 2.39
N CYS A 46 -9.45 11.90 3.60
CA CYS A 46 -10.14 13.00 4.28
C CYS A 46 -9.38 13.38 5.55
N LEU A 47 -8.81 14.58 5.58
CA LEU A 47 -8.10 15.12 6.73
C LEU A 47 -9.03 16.05 7.51
N PHE A 48 -9.32 15.69 8.76
CA PHE A 48 -10.20 16.43 9.66
C PHE A 48 -9.37 17.20 10.69
N LEU A 49 -9.57 18.51 10.76
CA LEU A 49 -8.91 19.41 11.70
C LEU A 49 -9.98 20.06 12.58
N ASN A 50 -9.87 19.86 13.90
CA ASN A 50 -10.85 20.30 14.90
C ASN A 50 -12.26 19.79 14.57
N GLY A 51 -12.40 18.46 14.48
CA GLY A 51 -13.64 17.81 14.04
C GLY A 51 -13.89 18.09 12.55
N THR A 52 -15.09 18.55 12.21
CA THR A 52 -15.44 18.92 10.82
C THR A 52 -15.26 20.41 10.52
N GLN A 53 -14.70 21.22 11.43
CA GLN A 53 -14.53 22.66 11.17
C GLN A 53 -13.69 22.92 9.91
N ARG A 54 -12.58 22.19 9.76
CA ARG A 54 -11.73 22.25 8.57
C ARG A 54 -11.53 20.83 8.05
N VAL A 55 -11.92 20.61 6.79
CA VAL A 55 -11.83 19.32 6.12
C VAL A 55 -11.06 19.51 4.82
N ARG A 56 -10.00 18.73 4.63
CA ARG A 56 -9.24 18.68 3.37
C ARG A 56 -9.41 17.31 2.74
N PHE A 57 -9.92 17.30 1.53
CA PHE A 57 -10.01 16.13 0.68
C PHE A 57 -8.80 16.06 -0.26
N LEU A 58 -8.16 14.89 -0.31
CA LEU A 58 -7.12 14.54 -1.26
C LEU A 58 -7.55 13.31 -2.06
N ASP A 59 -7.45 13.40 -3.38
CA ASP A 59 -7.71 12.29 -4.28
C ASP A 59 -6.43 11.92 -5.03
N ARG A 60 -5.78 10.83 -4.64
CA ARG A 60 -4.39 10.54 -5.01
C ARG A 60 -4.30 9.29 -5.86
N TYR A 61 -3.51 9.37 -6.93
CA TYR A 61 -3.31 8.27 -7.87
C TYR A 61 -1.83 7.90 -7.94
N PHE A 62 -1.55 6.60 -7.87
CA PHE A 62 -0.21 6.05 -7.80
C PHE A 62 0.01 5.01 -8.90
N TYR A 63 1.22 5.01 -9.45
CA TYR A 63 1.74 3.99 -10.33
C TYR A 63 3.03 3.43 -9.71
N ASP A 64 3.09 2.13 -9.46
CA ASP A 64 4.23 1.44 -8.83
C ASP A 64 4.76 2.11 -7.55
N ARG A 65 3.82 2.59 -6.72
CA ARG A 65 4.02 3.33 -5.45
C ARG A 65 4.45 4.79 -5.60
N GLN A 66 4.62 5.29 -6.83
CA GLN A 66 4.87 6.70 -7.10
C GLN A 66 3.55 7.43 -7.35
N GLU A 67 3.25 8.45 -6.54
CA GLU A 67 2.12 9.35 -6.80
C GLU A 67 2.40 10.13 -8.08
N PHE A 68 1.50 10.07 -9.05
CA PHE A 68 1.67 10.79 -10.32
C PHE A 68 0.71 11.96 -10.48
N VAL A 69 -0.50 11.89 -9.92
CA VAL A 69 -1.47 13.00 -9.93
C VAL A 69 -2.31 13.00 -8.66
N ARG A 70 -2.68 14.20 -8.20
CA ARG A 70 -3.53 14.38 -7.02
C ARG A 70 -4.54 15.51 -7.22
N TYR A 71 -5.80 15.30 -6.85
CA TYR A 71 -6.72 16.42 -6.56
C TYR A 71 -6.48 16.90 -5.13
N ASP A 72 -6.38 18.22 -4.97
CA ASP A 72 -6.27 18.85 -3.65
C ASP A 72 -7.41 19.84 -3.47
N SER A 73 -8.29 19.60 -2.51
CA SER A 73 -9.43 20.50 -2.24
C SER A 73 -9.01 21.91 -1.85
N ASP A 74 -7.84 22.10 -1.21
CA ASP A 74 -7.31 23.43 -0.89
C ASP A 74 -6.93 24.21 -2.16
N LEU A 75 -6.55 23.50 -3.23
CA LEU A 75 -6.23 24.08 -4.53
C LEU A 75 -7.43 24.09 -5.49
N GLY A 76 -8.44 23.27 -5.21
CA GLY A 76 -9.62 23.10 -6.05
C GLY A 76 -9.35 22.49 -7.42
N LYS A 77 -8.20 21.83 -7.61
CA LYS A 77 -7.75 21.26 -8.90
C LYS A 77 -6.85 20.04 -8.76
N HIS A 78 -6.72 19.29 -9.85
CA HIS A 78 -5.70 18.26 -10.00
C HIS A 78 -4.32 18.89 -10.24
N VAL A 79 -3.31 18.34 -9.59
CA VAL A 79 -1.90 18.71 -9.70
C VAL A 79 -1.11 17.47 -10.07
N ALA A 80 -0.34 17.57 -11.15
CA ALA A 80 0.63 16.55 -11.50
C ALA A 80 1.78 16.56 -10.48
N VAL A 81 2.06 15.40 -9.88
CA VAL A 81 3.17 15.21 -8.94
C VAL A 81 4.43 14.78 -9.70
N THR A 82 4.25 14.13 -10.85
CA THR A 82 5.31 13.73 -11.76
C THR A 82 4.91 14.04 -13.20
N ALA A 83 5.86 14.04 -14.14
CA ALA A 83 5.61 14.27 -15.55
C ALA A 83 4.54 13.32 -16.15
N LEU A 84 4.45 12.09 -15.65
CA LEU A 84 3.41 11.12 -16.05
C LEU A 84 1.98 11.66 -15.81
N GLY A 85 1.80 12.48 -14.79
CA GLY A 85 0.50 13.02 -14.40
C GLY A 85 0.07 14.27 -15.13
N GLU A 86 0.94 14.94 -15.90
CA GLU A 86 0.64 16.23 -16.53
C GLU A 86 -0.58 16.16 -17.46
N ALA A 87 -0.55 15.26 -18.45
CA ALA A 87 -1.66 15.08 -19.37
C ALA A 87 -2.97 14.66 -18.66
N THR A 88 -2.86 13.91 -17.56
CA THR A 88 -4.01 13.49 -16.77
C THR A 88 -4.61 14.67 -16.00
N ALA A 89 -3.76 15.48 -15.36
CA ALA A 89 -4.19 16.67 -14.62
C ALA A 89 -4.84 17.69 -15.56
N ASP A 90 -4.25 17.96 -16.72
CA ASP A 90 -4.80 18.90 -17.71
C ASP A 90 -6.16 18.45 -18.23
N LYS A 91 -6.28 17.16 -18.59
CA LYS A 91 -7.55 16.58 -19.05
C LYS A 91 -8.64 16.71 -17.98
N TRP A 92 -8.36 16.31 -16.74
CA TRP A 92 -9.35 16.36 -15.67
C TRP A 92 -9.72 17.78 -15.26
N ASN A 93 -8.75 18.70 -15.23
CA ASN A 93 -9.00 20.10 -14.94
C ASN A 93 -9.82 20.79 -16.05
N GLY A 94 -9.71 20.33 -17.30
CA GLY A 94 -10.50 20.81 -18.42
C GLY A 94 -11.97 20.36 -18.40
N ASP A 95 -12.28 19.26 -17.71
CA ASP A 95 -13.65 18.74 -17.57
C ASP A 95 -14.40 19.46 -16.43
N LYS A 96 -15.25 20.43 -16.80
CA LYS A 96 -16.00 21.24 -15.84
C LYS A 96 -16.95 20.41 -14.96
N GLN A 97 -17.61 19.40 -15.53
CA GLN A 97 -18.58 18.58 -14.79
C GLN A 97 -17.84 17.71 -13.77
N TRP A 98 -16.73 17.12 -14.17
CA TRP A 98 -15.87 16.35 -13.27
C TRP A 98 -15.30 17.21 -12.14
N MET A 99 -14.82 18.42 -12.46
CA MET A 99 -14.28 19.32 -11.45
C MET A 99 -15.33 19.82 -10.46
N GLN A 100 -16.58 20.01 -10.89
CA GLN A 100 -17.69 20.31 -9.97
C GLN A 100 -17.93 19.16 -9.00
N TYR A 101 -17.95 17.92 -9.50
CA TYR A 101 -18.07 16.74 -8.66
C TYR A 101 -16.92 16.63 -7.63
N LYS A 102 -15.67 16.81 -8.07
CA LYS A 102 -14.50 16.77 -7.17
C LYS A 102 -14.51 17.85 -6.10
N LYS A 103 -14.98 19.06 -6.42
CA LYS A 103 -15.14 20.15 -5.44
C LYS A 103 -16.19 19.82 -4.38
N ALA A 104 -17.23 19.06 -4.73
CA ALA A 104 -18.27 18.65 -3.81
C ALA A 104 -17.86 17.49 -2.88
N GLU A 105 -16.75 16.79 -3.13
CA GLU A 105 -16.34 15.60 -2.34
C GLU A 105 -16.04 15.93 -0.87
N VAL A 106 -15.63 17.15 -0.54
CA VAL A 106 -15.42 17.58 0.86
C VAL A 106 -16.70 17.37 1.68
N ASP A 107 -17.84 17.82 1.16
CA ASP A 107 -19.10 17.72 1.87
C ASP A 107 -19.77 16.36 1.61
N ARG A 108 -19.83 15.96 0.33
CA ARG A 108 -20.54 14.75 -0.13
C ARG A 108 -19.93 13.47 0.43
N PHE A 109 -18.60 13.40 0.50
CA PHE A 109 -17.87 12.21 0.93
C PHE A 109 -17.29 12.39 2.32
N CYS A 110 -16.44 13.39 2.55
CA CYS A 110 -15.72 13.48 3.84
C CYS A 110 -16.64 13.81 5.02
N ARG A 111 -17.39 14.91 4.99
CA ARG A 111 -18.27 15.30 6.12
C ARG A 111 -19.33 14.24 6.38
N ARG A 112 -20.01 13.79 5.32
CA ARG A 112 -21.00 12.71 5.41
C ARG A 112 -20.44 11.43 6.04
N SER A 113 -19.22 11.03 5.65
CA SER A 113 -18.59 9.83 6.22
C SER A 113 -18.18 10.03 7.68
N TYR A 114 -17.74 11.24 8.04
CA TYR A 114 -17.44 11.57 9.44
C TYR A 114 -18.70 11.47 10.31
N GLU A 115 -19.83 11.99 9.86
CA GLU A 115 -21.11 11.89 10.56
C GLU A 115 -21.50 10.42 10.77
N ILE A 116 -21.46 9.60 9.72
CA ILE A 116 -21.78 8.17 9.80
C ILE A 116 -20.83 7.44 10.77
N GLY A 117 -19.53 7.64 10.63
CA GLY A 117 -18.53 6.98 11.49
C GLY A 117 -18.59 7.44 12.95
N SER A 118 -18.85 8.73 13.19
CA SER A 118 -18.99 9.28 14.54
C SER A 118 -20.27 8.76 15.23
N TYR A 119 -21.38 8.66 14.49
CA TYR A 119 -22.61 8.04 14.97
C TYR A 119 -22.40 6.57 15.35
N GLU A 120 -21.67 5.81 14.53
CA GLU A 120 -21.37 4.40 14.85
C GLU A 120 -20.53 4.25 16.11
N ALA A 121 -19.55 5.14 16.32
CA ALA A 121 -18.73 5.17 17.53
C ALA A 121 -19.58 5.45 18.78
N ALA A 122 -20.45 6.47 18.74
CA ALA A 122 -21.36 6.80 19.84
C ALA A 122 -22.30 5.63 20.17
N LYS A 123 -22.91 5.01 19.15
CA LYS A 123 -23.79 3.83 19.35
C LYS A 123 -23.04 2.61 19.90
N ARG A 124 -21.75 2.46 19.58
CA ARG A 124 -20.92 1.37 20.13
C ARG A 124 -20.62 1.62 21.60
N GLU A 125 -20.39 2.87 21.99
CA GLU A 125 -20.20 3.26 23.38
C GLU A 125 -21.47 3.04 24.20
N GLU A 126 -22.63 3.50 23.73
CA GLU A 126 -23.94 3.25 24.36
C GLU A 126 -24.21 1.75 24.56
N ARG A 127 -23.99 0.92 23.54
CA ARG A 127 -24.11 -0.55 23.66
C ARG A 127 -23.16 -1.14 24.70
N THR A 128 -21.96 -0.59 24.82
CA THR A 128 -20.95 -1.04 25.79
C THR A 128 -21.34 -0.64 27.21
N ILE A 129 -21.90 0.57 27.39
CA ILE A 129 -22.43 1.06 28.68
C ILE A 129 -23.67 0.25 29.08
N GLY A 130 -24.63 0.06 28.18
CA GLY A 130 -25.85 -0.73 28.41
C GLY A 130 -25.55 -2.17 28.84
N ARG A 131 -24.62 -2.84 28.15
CA ARG A 131 -24.16 -4.18 28.53
C ARG A 131 -23.50 -4.22 29.92
N ARG A 132 -22.82 -3.14 30.32
CA ARG A 132 -22.21 -3.04 31.66
C ARG A 132 -23.26 -2.79 32.74
N SER A 133 -24.31 -2.02 32.45
CA SER A 133 -25.41 -1.82 33.41
C SER A 133 -26.28 -3.05 33.61
N GLU A 134 -26.38 -3.94 32.63
CA GLU A 134 -27.12 -5.22 32.74
C GLU A 134 -26.35 -6.32 33.50
N SER A 135 -25.05 -6.13 33.74
CA SER A 135 -24.20 -7.10 34.47
C SER A 135 -24.09 -6.84 35.98
N TRP A 136 -24.90 -5.93 36.53
CA TRP A 136 -25.02 -5.65 37.96
C TRP A 136 -26.39 -6.03 38.50
#